data_AF-A0A955IDF9-F1
#
_entry.id   AF-A0A955IDF9-F1
#
_cell.length_a   1.000
_cell.length_b   1.000
_cell.length_c   1.000
_cell.angle_alpha   90.00
_cell.angle_beta   90.00
_cell.angle_gamma   90.00
#
_symmetry.space_group_name_H-M   'P 1'
#
loop_
_entity.id
_entity.type
_entity.pdbx_description
1 polymer ?
#
loop_
_entity_poly.entity_id
_entity_poly.type
_entity_poly.pdbx_seq_one_letter_code
_entity_poly.pdbx_strand_id
1 'polypeptide(L)'
;SGAGGLTAPFGLAFGPDGDLFVNGADNRVRRYDGETGGFVGIFVHAADNGGLSDPRGMVFLPSGDLVVASRLTNGLLRFDGATGAFVEKFNKGGTTTALPFDEPWGVRIGPNGNVYAVRHHPGDPSGPGGGLLHGDIAELHVNAARVYEFNVDTGIFLRSYITGNDTDIWSPTGIDFMPGDATDCNRNGLPDGCDILSGRSADTNRNGVPDECESLPDPDLDGNGTVDGADLGILLAAWGPCAGCPADLNGDGVVDGADLGVMLAAWG
;
A
#
# COMPACT_ATOMS: atom_id res chain seq x y z
N SER A 1 11.83 7.71 -28.68
CA SER A 1 10.62 6.96 -28.26
C SER A 1 11.04 5.55 -27.89
N GLY A 2 10.70 5.08 -26.69
CA GLY A 2 10.93 3.69 -26.29
C GLY A 2 9.94 2.74 -26.98
N ALA A 3 10.16 1.43 -26.83
CA ALA A 3 9.23 0.41 -27.30
C ALA A 3 7.82 0.67 -26.71
N GLY A 4 6.78 0.63 -27.55
CA GLY A 4 5.38 0.80 -27.12
C GLY A 4 4.75 2.19 -27.33
N GLY A 5 5.51 3.21 -27.79
CA GLY A 5 4.94 4.50 -28.18
C GLY A 5 4.25 5.26 -27.04
N LEU A 6 4.80 5.16 -25.83
CA LEU A 6 4.29 5.82 -24.63
C LEU A 6 4.50 7.35 -24.72
N THR A 7 3.44 8.11 -24.44
CA THR A 7 3.44 9.57 -24.42
C THR A 7 2.88 10.08 -23.11
N ALA A 8 3.67 10.89 -22.38
CA ALA A 8 3.31 11.45 -21.07
C ALA A 8 2.72 10.40 -20.11
N PRO A 9 3.54 9.46 -19.61
CA PRO A 9 3.06 8.49 -18.63
C PRO A 9 2.65 9.18 -17.33
N PHE A 10 1.49 8.82 -16.79
CA PHE A 10 0.96 9.44 -15.57
C PHE A 10 0.77 8.46 -14.42
N GLY A 11 0.31 7.25 -14.70
CA GLY A 11 0.13 6.19 -13.71
C GLY A 11 0.78 4.89 -14.12
N LEU A 12 1.21 4.15 -13.10
CA LEU A 12 1.74 2.79 -13.24
C LEU A 12 1.18 1.89 -12.13
N ALA A 13 1.09 0.60 -12.40
CA ALA A 13 0.79 -0.43 -11.42
C ALA A 13 1.41 -1.77 -11.84
N PHE A 14 1.80 -2.59 -10.87
CA PHE A 14 2.13 -3.99 -11.12
C PHE A 14 0.86 -4.84 -11.07
N GLY A 15 0.70 -5.72 -12.06
CA GLY A 15 -0.36 -6.70 -12.11
C GLY A 15 -0.10 -7.90 -11.20
N PRO A 16 -1.13 -8.74 -10.96
CA PRO A 16 -0.99 -9.96 -10.16
C PRO A 16 -0.07 -11.01 -10.81
N ASP A 17 0.21 -10.87 -12.10
CA ASP A 17 1.15 -11.68 -12.87
C ASP A 17 2.60 -11.14 -12.85
N GLY A 18 2.84 -10.06 -12.12
CA GLY A 18 4.15 -9.41 -12.00
C GLY A 18 4.46 -8.41 -13.11
N ASP A 19 3.61 -8.28 -14.14
CA ASP A 19 3.85 -7.36 -15.24
C ASP A 19 3.57 -5.91 -14.86
N LEU A 20 4.28 -4.99 -15.52
CA LEU A 20 4.13 -3.55 -15.32
C LEU A 20 3.10 -2.98 -16.29
N PHE A 21 2.08 -2.30 -15.75
CA PHE A 21 1.05 -1.61 -16.52
C PHE A 21 1.25 -0.11 -16.41
N VAL A 22 1.23 0.60 -17.54
CA VAL A 22 1.47 2.05 -17.60
C VAL A 22 0.44 2.71 -18.50
N ASN A 23 -0.22 3.75 -18.00
CA ASN A 23 -1.11 4.57 -18.82
C ASN A 23 -0.40 5.81 -19.37
N GLY A 24 -1.04 6.46 -20.35
CA GLY A 24 -0.52 7.70 -20.92
C GLY A 24 -1.61 8.62 -21.44
N ALA A 25 -1.18 9.78 -21.93
CA ALA A 25 -2.08 10.84 -22.42
C ALA A 25 -2.95 10.44 -23.64
N ASP A 26 -2.69 9.28 -24.27
CA ASP A 26 -3.48 8.74 -25.36
C ASP A 26 -4.68 7.89 -24.90
N ASN A 27 -5.02 7.94 -23.60
CA ASN A 27 -6.14 7.23 -22.98
C ASN A 27 -6.08 5.70 -23.12
N ARG A 28 -4.85 5.16 -23.10
CA ARG A 28 -4.56 3.72 -23.16
C ARG A 28 -3.78 3.27 -21.94
N VAL A 29 -3.91 1.97 -21.64
CA VAL A 29 -3.03 1.26 -20.70
C VAL A 29 -2.19 0.28 -21.50
N ARG A 30 -0.88 0.29 -21.29
CA ARG A 30 0.10 -0.60 -21.91
C ARG A 30 0.63 -1.57 -20.88
N ARG A 31 0.97 -2.77 -21.31
CA ARG A 31 1.58 -3.83 -20.50
C ARG A 31 3.03 -4.02 -20.93
N TYR A 32 3.90 -4.14 -19.95
CA TYR A 32 5.32 -4.40 -20.08
C TYR A 32 5.68 -5.58 -19.20
N ASP A 33 6.65 -6.35 -19.63
CA ASP A 33 7.22 -7.45 -18.87
C ASP A 33 7.84 -6.90 -17.58
N GLY A 34 7.43 -7.44 -16.44
CA GLY A 34 7.80 -6.92 -15.13
C GLY A 34 9.29 -7.02 -14.79
N GLU A 35 9.98 -8.00 -15.36
CA GLU A 35 11.39 -8.29 -15.07
C GLU A 35 12.33 -7.56 -16.02
N THR A 36 11.98 -7.54 -17.30
CA THR A 36 12.83 -7.01 -18.39
C THR A 36 12.45 -5.60 -18.83
N GLY A 37 11.25 -5.13 -18.49
CA GLY A 37 10.68 -3.87 -18.98
C GLY A 37 10.32 -3.91 -20.47
N GLY A 38 10.35 -5.08 -21.10
CA GLY A 38 10.00 -5.27 -22.52
C GLY A 38 8.54 -4.93 -22.79
N PHE A 39 8.25 -4.22 -23.88
CA PHE A 39 6.86 -3.92 -24.25
C PHE A 39 6.12 -5.20 -24.70
N VAL A 40 5.03 -5.54 -24.02
CA VAL A 40 4.21 -6.72 -24.33
C VAL A 40 3.07 -6.34 -25.27
N GLY A 41 2.34 -5.27 -24.96
CA GLY A 41 1.20 -4.86 -25.78
C GLY A 41 0.34 -3.75 -25.18
N ILE A 42 -0.71 -3.37 -25.91
CA ILE A 42 -1.77 -2.51 -25.39
C ILE A 42 -2.75 -3.40 -24.62
N PHE A 43 -3.03 -3.04 -23.37
CA PHE A 43 -3.94 -3.77 -22.50
C PHE A 43 -5.34 -3.16 -22.53
N VAL A 44 -5.46 -1.85 -22.26
CA VAL A 44 -6.71 -1.10 -22.45
C VAL A 44 -6.61 -0.30 -23.74
N HIS A 45 -7.47 -0.63 -24.71
CA HIS A 45 -7.50 0.02 -26.02
C HIS A 45 -8.37 1.27 -26.00
N ALA A 46 -7.90 2.35 -26.63
CA ALA A 46 -8.62 3.62 -26.69
C ALA A 46 -10.01 3.53 -27.36
N ALA A 47 -10.24 2.54 -28.23
CA ALA A 47 -11.53 2.36 -28.91
C ALA A 47 -12.64 1.88 -27.96
N ASP A 48 -12.28 1.09 -26.94
CA ASP A 48 -13.22 0.34 -26.11
C ASP A 48 -12.93 0.53 -24.60
N ASN A 49 -12.41 1.70 -24.23
CA ASN A 49 -11.97 2.00 -22.86
C ASN A 49 -13.09 2.52 -21.93
N GLY A 50 -14.37 2.41 -22.34
CA GLY A 50 -15.51 2.89 -21.56
C GLY A 50 -15.59 4.40 -21.35
N GLY A 51 -14.89 5.19 -22.18
CA GLY A 51 -14.84 6.65 -22.06
C GLY A 51 -13.72 7.15 -21.13
N LEU A 52 -12.70 6.33 -20.87
CA LEU A 52 -11.51 6.75 -20.13
C LEU A 52 -10.89 8.00 -20.78
N SER A 53 -10.71 9.05 -19.98
CA SER A 53 -10.18 10.34 -20.44
C SER A 53 -9.26 10.93 -19.40
N ASP A 54 -8.02 11.22 -19.82
CA ASP A 54 -6.93 11.70 -18.98
C ASP A 54 -6.67 10.76 -17.78
N PRO A 55 -6.23 9.52 -18.04
CA PRO A 55 -6.00 8.52 -17.00
C PRO A 55 -4.88 8.96 -16.04
N ARG A 56 -5.10 8.77 -14.74
CA ARG A 56 -4.16 9.12 -13.66
C ARG A 56 -3.68 7.88 -12.92
N GLY A 57 -3.84 7.80 -11.60
CA GLY A 57 -3.49 6.61 -10.83
C GLY A 57 -4.29 5.39 -11.29
N MET A 58 -3.71 4.21 -11.07
CA MET A 58 -4.36 2.93 -11.34
C MET A 58 -3.93 1.89 -10.31
N VAL A 59 -4.78 0.91 -10.04
CA VAL A 59 -4.51 -0.15 -9.06
C VAL A 59 -5.24 -1.44 -9.45
N PHE A 60 -4.58 -2.58 -9.25
CA PHE A 60 -5.23 -3.88 -9.33
C PHE A 60 -5.93 -4.22 -8.01
N LEU A 61 -7.18 -4.62 -8.09
CA LEU A 61 -7.99 -5.06 -6.96
C LEU A 61 -7.59 -6.50 -6.56
N PRO A 62 -7.88 -6.93 -5.33
CA PRO A 62 -7.72 -8.34 -4.92
C PRO A 62 -8.52 -9.33 -5.79
N SER A 63 -9.59 -8.88 -6.45
CA SER A 63 -10.33 -9.70 -7.42
C SER A 63 -9.56 -9.96 -8.73
N GLY A 64 -8.45 -9.27 -8.95
CA GLY A 64 -7.67 -9.28 -10.18
C GLY A 64 -8.03 -8.16 -11.16
N ASP A 65 -9.15 -7.46 -10.96
CA ASP A 65 -9.57 -6.39 -11.87
C ASP A 65 -8.75 -5.11 -11.72
N LEU A 66 -8.67 -4.34 -12.79
CA LEU A 66 -7.95 -3.07 -12.81
C LEU A 66 -8.92 -1.90 -12.59
N VAL A 67 -8.61 -1.01 -11.66
CA VAL A 67 -9.30 0.28 -11.50
C VAL A 67 -8.38 1.42 -11.93
N VAL A 68 -8.89 2.31 -12.79
CA VAL A 68 -8.15 3.47 -13.31
C VAL A 68 -8.91 4.76 -12.98
N ALA A 69 -8.20 5.74 -12.45
CA ALA A 69 -8.72 7.08 -12.26
C ALA A 69 -8.82 7.82 -13.60
N SER A 70 -10.02 8.25 -13.96
CA SER A 70 -10.35 9.00 -15.16
C SER A 70 -10.69 10.44 -14.79
N ARG A 71 -9.69 11.33 -14.88
CA ARG A 71 -9.79 12.67 -14.30
C ARG A 71 -10.91 13.48 -14.95
N LEU A 72 -10.96 13.53 -16.28
CA LEU A 72 -11.91 14.37 -17.01
C LEU A 72 -13.34 13.83 -17.01
N THR A 73 -13.56 12.56 -16.66
CA THR A 73 -14.90 11.98 -16.53
C THR A 73 -15.36 11.82 -15.08
N ASN A 74 -14.57 12.31 -14.11
CA ASN A 74 -14.88 12.24 -12.67
C ASN A 74 -15.25 10.81 -12.25
N GLY A 75 -14.49 9.83 -12.74
CA GLY A 75 -14.79 8.42 -12.60
C GLY A 75 -13.57 7.60 -12.23
N LEU A 76 -13.78 6.62 -11.37
CA LEU A 76 -12.92 5.43 -11.31
C LEU A 76 -13.55 4.42 -12.26
N LEU A 77 -12.82 3.94 -13.25
CA LEU A 77 -13.31 2.97 -14.23
C LEU A 77 -12.69 1.61 -13.95
N ARG A 78 -13.52 0.56 -13.95
CA ARG A 78 -13.11 -0.84 -13.74
C ARG A 78 -12.94 -1.52 -15.09
N PHE A 79 -11.84 -2.25 -15.23
CA PHE A 79 -11.49 -3.07 -16.37
C PHE A 79 -11.22 -4.49 -15.90
N ASP A 80 -11.56 -5.46 -16.74
CA ASP A 80 -11.28 -6.86 -16.51
C ASP A 80 -9.76 -7.09 -16.46
N GLY A 81 -9.31 -7.72 -15.37
CA GLY A 81 -7.89 -7.91 -15.08
C GLY A 81 -7.11 -8.78 -16.06
N ALA A 82 -7.80 -9.65 -16.79
CA ALA A 82 -7.18 -10.58 -17.73
C ALA A 82 -7.16 -10.02 -19.16
N THR A 83 -8.20 -9.28 -19.54
CA THR A 83 -8.44 -8.88 -20.93
C THR A 83 -8.30 -7.37 -21.17
N GLY A 84 -8.36 -6.54 -20.13
CA GLY A 84 -8.37 -5.09 -20.24
C GLY A 84 -9.68 -4.52 -20.79
N ALA A 85 -10.73 -5.35 -20.91
CA ALA A 85 -12.05 -4.90 -21.36
C ALA A 85 -12.72 -4.01 -20.29
N PHE A 86 -13.38 -2.95 -20.72
CA PHE A 86 -14.15 -2.11 -19.80
C PHE A 86 -15.32 -2.89 -19.18
N VAL A 87 -15.48 -2.77 -17.86
CA VAL A 87 -16.55 -3.44 -17.10
C VAL A 87 -17.62 -2.42 -16.71
N GLU A 88 -17.26 -1.42 -15.89
CA GLU A 88 -18.20 -0.42 -15.39
C GLU A 88 -17.50 0.83 -14.83
N LYS A 89 -18.29 1.87 -14.54
CA LYS A 89 -17.86 2.94 -13.62
C LYS A 89 -17.87 2.36 -12.19
N PHE A 90 -16.68 2.28 -11.59
CA PHE A 90 -16.44 1.69 -10.28
C PHE A 90 -17.03 2.54 -9.16
N ASN A 91 -16.72 3.84 -9.12
CA ASN A 91 -17.18 4.68 -8.02
C ASN A 91 -18.70 4.89 -8.07
N LYS A 92 -19.40 4.34 -7.07
CA LYS A 92 -20.86 4.37 -6.90
C LYS A 92 -21.19 5.10 -5.59
N GLY A 93 -22.19 5.98 -5.63
CA GLY A 93 -22.49 6.85 -4.49
C GLY A 93 -21.41 7.91 -4.26
N GLY A 94 -21.65 8.79 -3.28
CA GLY A 94 -20.94 10.07 -3.15
C GLY A 94 -21.90 11.20 -3.49
N THR A 95 -22.15 12.10 -2.54
CA THR A 95 -23.29 13.01 -2.58
C THR A 95 -23.10 14.09 -3.64
N THR A 96 -24.06 14.19 -4.56
CA THR A 96 -24.06 15.14 -5.69
C THR A 96 -24.21 16.61 -5.27
N THR A 97 -24.23 16.91 -3.98
CA THR A 97 -24.45 18.27 -3.45
C THR A 97 -23.60 18.66 -2.25
N ALA A 98 -22.95 17.72 -1.54
CA ALA A 98 -22.19 18.06 -0.32
C ALA A 98 -20.72 17.59 -0.36
N LEU A 99 -20.40 16.46 -0.99
CA LEU A 99 -19.04 15.90 -1.04
C LEU A 99 -18.71 15.36 -2.45
N PRO A 100 -18.74 16.22 -3.50
CA PRO A 100 -18.57 15.78 -4.88
C PRO A 100 -17.21 15.10 -5.10
N PHE A 101 -17.24 13.87 -5.62
CA PHE A 101 -16.05 13.20 -6.12
C PHE A 101 -15.81 13.62 -7.57
N ASP A 102 -14.84 14.49 -7.79
CA ASP A 102 -14.37 14.94 -9.09
C ASP A 102 -12.83 14.90 -9.14
N GLU A 103 -12.28 15.05 -10.35
CA GLU A 103 -10.85 15.05 -10.63
C GLU A 103 -10.03 13.98 -9.87
N PRO A 104 -10.39 12.69 -9.98
CA PRO A 104 -9.61 11.64 -9.34
C PRO A 104 -8.19 11.61 -9.88
N TRP A 105 -7.22 11.47 -8.98
CA TRP A 105 -5.81 11.37 -9.35
C TRP A 105 -5.19 10.07 -8.88
N GLY A 106 -4.56 10.04 -7.72
CA GLY A 106 -4.01 8.82 -7.13
C GLY A 106 -5.12 7.88 -6.67
N VAL A 107 -4.94 6.58 -6.90
CA VAL A 107 -5.81 5.51 -6.41
C VAL A 107 -4.95 4.36 -5.91
N ARG A 108 -5.35 3.73 -4.80
CA ARG A 108 -4.65 2.57 -4.21
C ARG A 108 -5.56 1.76 -3.31
N ILE A 109 -5.15 0.53 -3.00
CA ILE A 109 -5.76 -0.24 -1.90
C ILE A 109 -5.16 0.21 -0.57
N GLY A 110 -6.01 0.37 0.44
CA GLY A 110 -5.60 0.66 1.81
C GLY A 110 -5.47 -0.59 2.68
N PRO A 111 -4.95 -0.45 3.92
CA PRO A 111 -4.70 -1.57 4.83
C PRO A 111 -5.94 -2.40 5.20
N ASN A 112 -7.12 -1.79 5.12
CA ASN A 112 -8.40 -2.47 5.36
C ASN A 112 -8.96 -3.18 4.12
N GLY A 113 -8.20 -3.21 3.01
CA GLY A 113 -8.60 -3.83 1.75
C GLY A 113 -9.50 -2.96 0.86
N ASN A 114 -9.91 -1.77 1.30
CA ASN A 114 -10.76 -0.87 0.51
C ASN A 114 -9.97 -0.03 -0.50
N VAL A 115 -10.66 0.52 -1.50
CA VAL A 115 -10.08 1.40 -2.51
C VAL A 115 -10.10 2.85 -2.01
N TYR A 116 -8.94 3.48 -1.99
CA TYR A 116 -8.78 4.88 -1.65
C TYR A 116 -8.40 5.67 -2.90
N ALA A 117 -9.08 6.79 -3.13
CA ALA A 117 -8.79 7.69 -4.23
C ALA A 117 -8.67 9.13 -3.73
N VAL A 118 -7.65 9.84 -4.20
CA VAL A 118 -7.52 11.27 -3.94
C VAL A 118 -8.24 12.07 -5.00
N ARG A 119 -8.96 13.07 -4.51
CA ARG A 119 -9.46 14.19 -5.28
C ARG A 119 -8.35 15.23 -5.42
N HIS A 120 -7.97 15.51 -6.66
CA HIS A 120 -7.09 16.63 -7.00
C HIS A 120 -7.89 17.95 -7.00
N HIS A 121 -7.22 19.08 -6.74
CA HIS A 121 -7.83 20.41 -6.71
C HIS A 121 -8.56 20.73 -8.03
N PRO A 122 -9.81 21.24 -8.02
CA PRO A 122 -10.57 21.58 -9.23
C PRO A 122 -10.10 22.84 -9.98
N GLY A 123 -8.90 23.34 -9.66
CA GLY A 123 -8.35 24.62 -10.12
C GLY A 123 -7.24 24.50 -11.16
N ASP A 124 -7.09 23.33 -11.78
CA ASP A 124 -6.41 23.27 -13.07
C ASP A 124 -7.32 23.97 -14.10
N PRO A 125 -6.90 25.10 -14.71
CA PRO A 125 -7.71 25.82 -15.69
C PRO A 125 -8.03 25.01 -16.96
N SER A 126 -7.53 23.78 -17.10
CA SER A 126 -7.88 22.84 -18.16
C SER A 126 -8.99 21.83 -17.81
N GLY A 127 -9.48 21.80 -16.56
CA GLY A 127 -10.54 20.90 -16.11
C GLY A 127 -11.96 21.40 -16.40
N PRO A 128 -12.92 20.52 -16.77
CA PRO A 128 -14.31 20.90 -17.10
C PRO A 128 -15.15 21.29 -15.86
N GLY A 129 -14.59 21.15 -14.65
CA GLY A 129 -15.31 21.29 -13.39
C GLY A 129 -15.44 22.70 -12.84
N GLY A 130 -14.66 23.67 -13.34
CA GLY A 130 -14.71 25.07 -12.87
C GLY A 130 -14.62 25.16 -11.34
N GLY A 131 -13.45 24.87 -10.77
CA GLY A 131 -13.24 24.89 -9.33
C GLY A 131 -13.41 26.27 -8.70
N LEU A 132 -13.80 26.26 -7.42
CA LEU A 132 -13.71 27.41 -6.52
C LEU A 132 -12.24 27.88 -6.47
N LEU A 133 -12.01 29.19 -6.58
CA LEU A 133 -10.66 29.74 -6.51
C LEU A 133 -10.14 29.61 -5.07
N HIS A 134 -8.81 29.61 -4.89
CA HIS A 134 -8.15 29.57 -3.58
C HIS A 134 -8.70 30.62 -2.58
N GLY A 135 -9.25 31.74 -3.08
CA GLY A 135 -9.89 32.78 -2.27
C GLY A 135 -11.32 32.50 -1.82
N ASP A 136 -12.03 31.53 -2.42
CA ASP A 136 -13.47 31.31 -2.22
C ASP A 136 -13.78 30.35 -1.06
N ILE A 137 -12.78 29.64 -0.51
CA ILE A 137 -12.95 28.62 0.53
C ILE A 137 -12.24 28.93 1.86
N ALA A 138 -11.68 30.14 1.98
CA ALA A 138 -10.98 30.60 3.18
C ALA A 138 -11.86 30.59 4.45
N GLU A 139 -13.19 30.66 4.32
CA GLU A 139 -14.13 30.65 5.46
C GLU A 139 -14.55 29.25 5.92
N LEU A 140 -14.21 28.17 5.20
CA LEU A 140 -14.77 26.84 5.48
C LEU A 140 -13.82 25.88 6.21
N HIS A 141 -12.56 26.26 6.46
CA HIS A 141 -11.50 25.42 7.08
C HIS A 141 -11.29 24.02 6.44
N VAL A 142 -11.97 23.73 5.33
CA VAL A 142 -11.86 22.48 4.57
C VAL A 142 -11.30 22.82 3.20
N ASN A 143 -10.21 22.14 2.81
CA ASN A 143 -9.67 22.32 1.47
C ASN A 143 -10.48 21.50 0.44
N ALA A 144 -10.25 21.77 -0.85
CA ALA A 144 -10.87 20.99 -1.93
C ALA A 144 -10.31 19.57 -2.02
N ALA A 145 -9.06 19.37 -1.57
CA ALA A 145 -8.40 18.07 -1.51
C ALA A 145 -9.11 17.13 -0.54
N ARG A 146 -9.27 15.89 -0.96
CA ARG A 146 -10.02 14.92 -0.17
C ARG A 146 -9.61 13.52 -0.53
N VAL A 147 -9.53 12.66 0.46
CA VAL A 147 -9.34 11.23 0.25
C VAL A 147 -10.68 10.54 0.39
N TYR A 148 -11.10 9.79 -0.62
CA TYR A 148 -12.33 9.03 -0.63
C TYR A 148 -12.02 7.56 -0.44
N GLU A 149 -12.83 6.89 0.38
CA GLU A 149 -12.80 5.45 0.57
C GLU A 149 -14.04 4.81 -0.06
N PHE A 150 -13.80 3.80 -0.90
CA PHE A 150 -14.80 3.00 -1.58
C PHE A 150 -14.64 1.54 -1.21
N ASN A 151 -15.76 0.83 -1.05
CA ASN A 151 -15.74 -0.61 -0.87
C ASN A 151 -15.09 -1.28 -2.10
N VAL A 152 -14.15 -2.20 -1.87
CA VAL A 152 -13.33 -2.80 -2.92
C VAL A 152 -14.13 -3.61 -3.94
N ASP A 153 -15.18 -4.31 -3.52
CA ASP A 153 -15.93 -5.20 -4.39
C ASP A 153 -17.00 -4.45 -5.19
N THR A 154 -17.71 -3.56 -4.50
CA THR A 154 -18.92 -2.90 -5.02
C THR A 154 -18.65 -1.52 -5.60
N GLY A 155 -17.56 -0.87 -5.18
CA GLY A 155 -17.25 0.51 -5.48
C GLY A 155 -18.15 1.54 -4.80
N ILE A 156 -18.96 1.10 -3.82
CA ILE A 156 -19.82 1.98 -3.03
C ILE A 156 -18.97 2.89 -2.15
N PHE A 157 -19.25 4.20 -2.19
CA PHE A 157 -18.66 5.20 -1.31
C PHE A 157 -18.96 4.88 0.17
N LEU A 158 -17.91 4.80 0.97
CA LEU A 158 -18.00 4.50 2.40
C LEU A 158 -17.87 5.77 3.24
N ARG A 159 -16.79 6.53 3.03
CA ARG A 159 -16.50 7.78 3.74
C ARG A 159 -15.42 8.57 3.03
N SER A 160 -15.20 9.79 3.48
CA SER A 160 -14.12 10.65 2.98
C SER A 160 -13.39 11.32 4.13
N TYR A 161 -12.10 11.57 3.94
CA TYR A 161 -11.21 12.23 4.88
C TYR A 161 -10.85 13.60 4.33
N ILE A 162 -11.05 14.62 5.15
CA ILE A 162 -10.77 16.00 4.81
C ILE A 162 -9.34 16.30 5.20
N THR A 163 -8.57 16.85 4.27
CA THR A 163 -7.32 17.54 4.62
C THR A 163 -7.70 18.96 5.09
N GLY A 164 -7.26 19.35 6.29
CA GLY A 164 -7.54 20.71 6.78
C GLY A 164 -6.88 21.76 5.88
N ASN A 165 -7.45 22.96 5.78
CA ASN A 165 -6.82 24.07 5.07
C ASN A 165 -5.39 24.34 5.59
N ASP A 166 -5.17 24.11 6.88
CA ASP A 166 -3.89 24.29 7.58
C ASP A 166 -2.78 23.30 7.12
N THR A 167 -3.12 22.36 6.23
CA THR A 167 -2.12 21.41 5.68
C THR A 167 -1.34 21.97 4.50
N ASP A 168 -1.80 23.05 3.87
CA ASP A 168 -1.27 23.54 2.58
C ASP A 168 -1.24 22.47 1.46
N ILE A 169 -2.01 21.38 1.60
CA ILE A 169 -2.14 20.32 0.60
C ILE A 169 -3.34 20.65 -0.30
N TRP A 170 -3.07 21.20 -1.48
CA TRP A 170 -4.11 21.63 -2.42
C TRP A 170 -4.31 20.63 -3.55
N SER A 171 -3.24 20.19 -4.20
CA SER A 171 -3.25 19.33 -5.39
C SER A 171 -2.55 17.99 -5.14
N PRO A 172 -3.07 17.14 -4.23
CA PRO A 172 -2.46 15.85 -4.01
C PRO A 172 -2.59 14.98 -5.25
N THR A 173 -1.47 14.42 -5.70
CA THR A 173 -1.42 13.47 -6.82
C THR A 173 -1.37 12.02 -6.35
N GLY A 174 -1.18 11.79 -5.06
CA GLY A 174 -1.04 10.46 -4.49
C GLY A 174 -1.26 10.46 -2.98
N ILE A 175 -1.39 9.25 -2.43
CA ILE A 175 -1.50 8.98 -0.99
C ILE A 175 -0.64 7.78 -0.62
N ASP A 176 0.12 7.97 0.45
CA ASP A 176 0.70 7.04 1.42
C ASP A 176 -0.28 6.41 2.40
N PHE A 177 -0.29 5.11 2.66
CA PHE A 177 -0.53 4.66 4.03
C PHE A 177 0.82 4.46 4.64
N MET A 178 1.08 5.10 5.78
CA MET A 178 2.18 4.62 6.60
C MET A 178 1.92 3.13 6.83
N PRO A 179 2.94 2.26 6.63
CA PRO A 179 2.77 0.85 6.89
C PRO A 179 2.08 0.73 8.24
N GLY A 180 0.93 0.05 8.26
CA GLY A 180 0.22 -0.16 9.50
C GLY A 180 1.13 -0.90 10.48
N ASP A 181 0.63 -1.15 11.68
CA ASP A 181 1.25 -1.96 12.74
C ASP A 181 1.85 -3.30 12.27
N ALA A 182 1.55 -3.75 11.04
CA ALA A 182 2.10 -4.93 10.38
C ALA A 182 3.54 -4.77 9.84
N THR A 183 4.06 -3.55 9.72
CA THR A 183 5.45 -3.25 9.26
C THR A 183 6.11 -2.13 10.08
N ASP A 184 5.45 -1.69 11.15
CA ASP A 184 5.99 -0.85 12.21
C ASP A 184 5.62 -1.57 13.51
N CYS A 185 6.34 -2.64 13.77
CA CYS A 185 6.02 -3.61 14.81
C CYS A 185 6.19 -3.01 16.21
N ASN A 186 7.15 -2.10 16.38
CA ASN A 186 7.41 -1.36 17.62
C ASN A 186 6.54 -0.09 17.75
N ARG A 187 5.73 0.22 16.73
CA ARG A 187 4.74 1.31 16.66
C ARG A 187 5.34 2.69 16.91
N ASN A 188 6.58 2.88 16.49
CA ASN A 188 7.30 4.13 16.73
C ASN A 188 7.07 5.18 15.61
N GLY A 189 6.27 4.84 14.60
CA GLY A 189 5.93 5.68 13.46
C GLY A 189 6.96 5.64 12.32
N LEU A 190 7.99 4.80 12.42
CA LEU A 190 8.92 4.49 11.35
C LEU A 190 8.69 3.04 10.90
N PRO A 191 8.68 2.77 9.58
CA PRO A 191 8.67 1.40 9.10
C PRO A 191 9.90 0.62 9.61
N ASP A 192 9.72 -0.65 9.94
CA ASP A 192 10.73 -1.62 10.38
C ASP A 192 12.00 -1.58 9.52
N GLY A 193 11.86 -1.61 8.20
CA GLY A 193 12.99 -1.51 7.28
C GLY A 193 13.74 -0.17 7.36
N CYS A 194 13.04 0.93 7.65
CA CYS A 194 13.67 2.22 7.92
C CYS A 194 14.35 2.25 9.29
N ASP A 195 13.79 1.56 10.29
CA ASP A 195 14.38 1.43 11.62
C ASP A 195 15.70 0.65 11.60
N ILE A 196 15.75 -0.45 10.85
CA ILE A 196 16.96 -1.24 10.61
C ILE A 196 18.00 -0.41 9.87
N LEU A 197 17.61 0.26 8.77
CA LEU A 197 18.53 1.08 7.97
C LEU A 197 19.08 2.29 8.73
N SER A 198 18.28 2.87 9.63
CA SER A 198 18.70 3.99 10.47
C SER A 198 19.50 3.56 11.70
N GLY A 199 19.62 2.25 11.95
CA GLY A 199 20.31 1.69 13.11
C GLY A 199 19.56 1.87 14.42
N ARG A 200 18.25 2.14 14.35
CA ARG A 200 17.38 2.32 15.51
C ARG A 200 16.84 0.99 16.05
N SER A 201 16.68 0.01 15.16
CA SER A 201 16.43 -1.38 15.54
C SER A 201 17.50 -2.31 14.96
N ALA A 202 17.78 -3.40 15.69
CA ALA A 202 18.69 -4.43 15.24
C ALA A 202 17.95 -5.43 14.33
N ASP A 203 18.66 -5.96 13.34
CA ASP A 203 18.23 -7.08 12.49
C ASP A 203 19.47 -7.96 12.31
N THR A 204 19.70 -8.81 13.32
CA THR A 204 20.93 -9.58 13.43
C THR A 204 20.94 -10.72 12.41
N ASN A 205 19.77 -11.28 12.11
CA ASN A 205 19.62 -12.41 11.19
C ASN A 205 19.38 -11.99 9.71
N ARG A 206 19.18 -10.69 9.45
CA ARG A 206 18.98 -10.06 8.13
C ARG A 206 17.75 -10.54 7.39
N ASN A 207 16.69 -10.87 8.11
CA ASN A 207 15.43 -11.31 7.49
C ASN A 207 14.50 -10.12 7.13
N GLY A 208 14.88 -8.88 7.50
CA GLY A 208 14.11 -7.67 7.24
C GLY A 208 13.04 -7.34 8.29
N VAL A 209 13.05 -8.03 9.43
CA VAL A 209 12.21 -7.79 10.61
C VAL A 209 13.13 -7.37 11.77
N PRO A 210 12.79 -6.33 12.55
CA PRO A 210 13.53 -5.96 13.74
C PRO A 210 13.56 -7.10 14.78
N ASP A 211 14.72 -7.36 15.38
CA ASP A 211 14.91 -8.40 16.41
C ASP A 211 13.89 -8.23 17.57
N GLU A 212 13.54 -6.98 17.95
CA GLU A 212 12.55 -6.66 19.00
C GLU A 212 11.10 -7.07 18.65
N CYS A 213 10.85 -7.37 17.38
CA CYS A 213 9.56 -7.71 16.82
C CYS A 213 9.47 -9.16 16.37
N GLU A 214 10.62 -9.82 16.31
CA GLU A 214 10.69 -11.25 16.19
C GLU A 214 10.36 -11.86 17.55
N SER A 215 9.18 -12.46 17.66
CA SER A 215 8.90 -13.40 18.75
C SER A 215 9.63 -14.72 18.47
N LEU A 216 10.96 -14.68 18.36
CA LEU A 216 11.74 -15.88 18.58
C LEU A 216 11.73 -16.15 20.08
N PRO A 217 11.72 -17.43 20.50
CA PRO A 217 12.07 -17.74 21.88
C PRO A 217 13.46 -17.15 22.15
N ASP A 218 13.53 -16.16 23.03
CA ASP A 218 14.77 -15.49 23.38
C ASP A 218 15.65 -16.46 24.18
N PRO A 219 16.88 -16.79 23.72
CA PRO A 219 17.80 -17.59 24.51
C PRO A 219 18.23 -16.92 25.83
N ASP A 220 18.01 -15.61 26.00
CA ASP A 220 18.06 -14.91 27.29
C ASP A 220 16.78 -15.21 28.08
N LEU A 221 16.82 -16.31 28.84
CA LEU A 221 15.68 -16.85 29.56
C LEU A 221 15.42 -16.13 30.89
N ASP A 222 16.39 -15.37 31.42
CA ASP A 222 16.22 -14.56 32.63
C ASP A 222 15.99 -13.06 32.37
N GLY A 223 16.16 -12.63 31.11
CA GLY A 223 15.89 -11.27 30.62
C GLY A 223 16.94 -10.25 31.06
N ASN A 224 18.18 -10.68 31.32
CA ASN A 224 19.26 -9.81 31.80
C ASN A 224 20.04 -9.11 30.68
N GLY A 225 19.74 -9.43 29.42
CA GLY A 225 20.34 -8.90 28.21
C GLY A 225 21.62 -9.62 27.75
N THR A 226 21.97 -10.76 28.34
CA THR A 226 23.12 -11.59 27.98
C THR A 226 22.78 -13.08 28.07
N VAL A 227 23.26 -13.89 27.13
CA VAL A 227 23.06 -15.34 27.17
C VAL A 227 24.25 -16.00 27.87
N ASP A 228 24.05 -16.43 29.11
CA ASP A 228 25.12 -16.98 29.95
C ASP A 228 24.71 -18.24 30.76
N GLY A 229 25.47 -18.53 31.81
CA GLY A 229 25.24 -19.69 32.66
C GLY A 229 23.92 -19.66 33.42
N ALA A 230 23.32 -18.48 33.62
CA ALA A 230 22.00 -18.31 34.23
C ALA A 230 20.91 -18.86 33.29
N ASP A 231 20.97 -18.50 32.01
CA ASP A 231 20.02 -18.97 30.99
C ASP A 231 20.13 -20.46 30.77
N LEU A 232 21.36 -20.98 30.69
CA LEU A 232 21.60 -22.41 30.63
C LEU A 232 21.00 -23.15 31.82
N GLY A 233 21.06 -22.54 33.02
CA GLY A 233 20.43 -23.08 34.20
C GLY A 233 18.91 -23.19 34.06
N ILE A 234 18.27 -22.20 33.43
CA ILE A 234 16.82 -22.19 33.19
C ILE A 234 16.43 -23.20 32.11
N LEU A 235 17.18 -23.30 31.02
CA LEU A 235 16.94 -24.27 29.95
C LEU A 235 17.06 -25.70 30.49
N LEU A 236 18.11 -25.99 31.26
CA LEU A 236 18.29 -27.32 31.89
C LEU A 236 17.21 -27.63 32.94
N ALA A 237 16.66 -26.62 33.62
CA ALA A 237 15.56 -26.81 34.55
C ALA A 237 14.24 -27.19 33.86
N ALA A 238 14.06 -26.78 32.59
CA ALA A 238 12.90 -27.06 31.78
C ALA A 238 13.02 -28.32 30.90
N TRP A 239 14.12 -29.09 31.03
CA TRP A 239 14.44 -30.22 30.15
C TRP A 239 13.33 -31.27 30.09
N GLY A 240 12.87 -31.56 28.87
CA GLY A 240 11.77 -32.50 28.60
C GLY A 240 10.55 -31.86 27.92
N PRO A 241 9.40 -32.57 27.88
CA PRO A 241 8.21 -32.10 27.18
C PRO A 241 7.67 -30.80 27.78
N CYS A 242 7.57 -29.75 26.95
CA CYS A 242 7.26 -28.41 27.43
C CYS A 242 6.58 -27.59 26.32
N ALA A 243 5.33 -27.95 26.00
CA ALA A 243 4.59 -27.26 24.93
C ALA A 243 4.34 -25.78 25.29
N GLY A 244 5.09 -24.88 24.65
CA GLY A 244 4.93 -23.43 24.76
C GLY A 244 5.59 -22.78 25.98
N CYS A 245 6.65 -23.37 26.52
CA CYS A 245 7.47 -22.69 27.52
C CYS A 245 8.65 -21.94 26.89
N PRO A 246 9.19 -20.90 27.55
CA PRO A 246 10.26 -20.07 26.99
C PRO A 246 11.54 -20.83 26.62
N ALA A 247 11.80 -21.99 27.24
CA ALA A 247 12.99 -22.79 27.00
C ALA A 247 12.90 -23.72 25.77
N ASP A 248 11.73 -23.83 25.13
CA ASP A 248 11.54 -24.52 23.84
C ASP A 248 11.92 -23.53 22.73
N LEU A 249 13.21 -23.46 22.44
CA LEU A 249 13.82 -22.44 21.60
C LEU A 249 13.60 -22.70 20.10
N ASN A 250 13.32 -23.95 19.73
CA ASN A 250 13.06 -24.33 18.34
C ASN A 250 11.55 -24.52 18.04
N GLY A 251 10.69 -24.51 19.07
CA GLY A 251 9.24 -24.60 18.97
C GLY A 251 8.70 -25.99 18.65
N ASP A 252 9.47 -27.06 18.92
CA ASP A 252 9.08 -28.45 18.62
C ASP A 252 8.25 -29.12 19.73
N GLY A 253 8.04 -28.42 20.85
CA GLY A 253 7.27 -28.86 22.00
C GLY A 253 8.08 -29.65 23.04
N VAL A 254 9.40 -29.76 22.89
CA VAL A 254 10.31 -30.46 23.80
C VAL A 254 11.57 -29.62 24.01
N VAL A 255 11.98 -29.44 25.26
CA VAL A 255 13.30 -28.85 25.57
C VAL A 255 14.35 -29.95 25.57
N ASP A 256 15.22 -29.96 24.56
CA ASP A 256 16.29 -30.94 24.42
C ASP A 256 17.62 -30.37 23.87
N GLY A 257 18.45 -31.25 23.31
CA GLY A 257 19.75 -30.87 22.77
C GLY A 257 19.67 -29.92 21.56
N ALA A 258 18.54 -29.87 20.86
CA ALA A 258 18.30 -28.92 19.78
C ALA A 258 18.17 -27.49 20.33
N ASP A 259 17.43 -27.29 21.42
CA ASP A 259 17.30 -25.99 22.08
C ASP A 259 18.61 -25.54 22.71
N LEU A 260 19.35 -26.47 23.32
CA LEU A 260 20.70 -26.20 23.81
C LEU A 260 21.61 -25.73 22.65
N GLY A 261 21.46 -26.31 21.46
CA GLY A 261 22.18 -25.88 20.26
C GLY A 261 21.84 -24.44 19.86
N VAL A 262 20.57 -24.04 19.98
CA VAL A 262 20.11 -22.66 19.74
C VAL A 262 20.70 -21.70 20.77
N MET A 263 20.66 -22.05 22.05
CA MET A 263 21.23 -21.23 23.13
C MET A 263 22.75 -21.04 22.99
N LEU A 264 23.49 -22.12 22.71
CA LEU A 264 24.94 -22.04 22.55
C LEU A 264 25.35 -21.23 21.32
N ALA A 265 24.48 -21.12 20.30
CA ALA A 265 24.73 -20.27 19.14
C ALA A 265 24.62 -18.77 19.48
N ALA A 266 23.87 -18.42 20.51
CA ALA A 266 23.68 -17.05 20.99
C ALA A 266 24.58 -16.70 22.19
N TRP A 267 25.49 -17.60 22.60
CA TRP A 267 26.32 -17.45 23.80
C TRP A 267 27.30 -16.26 23.71
N GLY A 268 27.25 -15.34 24.67
CA GLY A 268 28.20 -14.24 24.77
C GLY A 268 27.63 -12.95 25.33
#